data_AF-K0HUG1-F1
#
_entry.id   AF-K0HUG1-F1
#
_cell.length_a   1.000
_cell.length_b   1.000
_cell.length_c   1.000
_cell.angle_alpha   90.00
_cell.angle_beta   90.00
_cell.angle_gamma   90.00
#
_symmetry.space_group_name_H-M   'P 1'
#
loop_
_entity.id
_entity.type
_entity.pdbx_description
1 polymer ?
#
loop_
_entity_poly.entity_id
_entity_poly.type
_entity_poly.pdbx_seq_one_letter_code
_entity_poly.pdbx_strand_id
1 'polypeptide(L)'
;MYPQSPSTTLRLMVLAGLLLLAGCDKMPGLGPDPRVAQRDAEAKAIGGACRHALRGLEDCYTLNPKASKASVFAGWKDMDAYMRENKIEGTPSVLGKVEKPERSERAPDIETEPRDPAASRNRS
;
A
#
# COMPACT_ATOMS: atom_id res chain seq x y z
N MET A 1 -3.50 -29.49 -49.62
CA MET A 1 -4.34 -28.87 -48.57
C MET A 1 -4.65 -29.91 -47.50
N TYR A 2 -4.17 -29.75 -46.25
CA TYR A 2 -4.65 -30.57 -45.15
C TYR A 2 -6.03 -30.04 -44.71
N PRO A 3 -7.09 -30.87 -44.68
CA PRO A 3 -8.37 -30.42 -44.17
C PRO A 3 -8.22 -30.13 -42.68
N GLN A 4 -8.42 -28.87 -42.28
CA GLN A 4 -8.45 -28.51 -40.86
C GLN A 4 -9.65 -29.20 -40.20
N SER A 5 -9.37 -30.04 -39.21
CA SER A 5 -10.39 -30.73 -38.44
C SER A 5 -11.09 -29.74 -37.48
N PRO A 6 -12.43 -29.74 -37.37
CA PRO A 6 -13.19 -28.78 -36.56
C PRO A 6 -12.81 -28.80 -35.06
N SER A 7 -12.23 -29.90 -34.58
CA SER A 7 -11.72 -30.03 -33.21
C SER A 7 -10.50 -29.14 -32.94
N THR A 8 -9.64 -28.94 -33.94
CA THR A 8 -8.43 -28.13 -33.80
C THR A 8 -8.76 -26.64 -33.67
N THR A 9 -9.75 -26.17 -34.43
CA THR A 9 -10.24 -24.77 -34.40
C THR A 9 -10.91 -24.44 -33.07
N LEU A 10 -11.71 -25.36 -32.52
CA LEU A 10 -12.32 -25.20 -31.19
C LEU A 10 -11.26 -25.14 -30.08
N ARG A 11 -10.25 -26.03 -30.13
CA ARG A 11 -9.13 -26.02 -29.17
C ARG A 11 -8.34 -24.73 -29.23
N LEU A 12 -8.06 -24.20 -30.42
CA LEU A 12 -7.38 -22.91 -30.62
C LEU A 12 -8.20 -21.74 -30.05
N MET A 13 -9.52 -21.73 -30.25
CA MET A 13 -10.40 -20.71 -29.67
C MET A 13 -10.44 -20.75 -28.15
N VAL A 14 -10.50 -21.96 -27.55
CA VAL A 14 -10.44 -22.12 -26.09
C VAL A 14 -9.09 -21.67 -25.54
N LEU A 15 -7.98 -22.02 -26.21
CA LEU A 15 -6.65 -21.58 -25.80
C LEU A 15 -6.50 -20.06 -25.87
N ALA A 16 -6.99 -19.45 -26.95
CA ALA A 16 -7.01 -17.99 -27.13
C ALA A 16 -7.86 -17.30 -26.05
N GLY A 17 -9.03 -17.87 -25.72
CA GLY A 17 -9.87 -17.40 -24.62
C GLY A 17 -9.16 -17.45 -23.26
N LEU A 18 -8.49 -18.56 -22.94
CA LEU A 18 -7.71 -18.70 -21.71
C LEU A 18 -6.54 -17.70 -21.66
N LEU A 19 -5.88 -17.43 -22.79
CA LEU A 19 -4.81 -16.42 -22.90
C LEU A 19 -5.33 -14.99 -22.67
N LEU A 20 -6.53 -14.68 -23.17
CA LEU A 20 -7.19 -13.37 -22.96
C LEU A 20 -7.61 -13.19 -21.49
N LEU A 21 -8.14 -14.24 -20.84
CA LEU A 21 -8.51 -14.18 -19.42
C LEU A 21 -7.30 -14.12 -18.48
N ALA A 22 -6.18 -14.78 -18.83
CA ALA A 22 -4.96 -14.76 -18.02
C ALA A 22 -4.22 -13.40 -18.05
N GLY A 23 -4.61 -12.47 -18.93
CA GLY A 23 -3.99 -11.15 -19.07
C GLY A 23 -4.64 -10.01 -18.28
N CYS A 24 -5.86 -10.20 -17.76
CA CYS A 24 -6.62 -9.11 -17.13
C CYS A 24 -5.99 -8.58 -15.84
N ASP A 25 -5.32 -9.43 -15.05
CA ASP A 25 -4.63 -8.99 -13.81
C ASP A 25 -3.29 -8.30 -14.05
N LYS A 26 -2.75 -8.35 -15.28
CA LYS A 26 -1.44 -7.75 -15.64
C LYS A 26 -1.55 -6.57 -16.58
N MET A 27 -2.76 -6.06 -16.86
CA MET A 27 -2.93 -4.89 -17.70
C MET A 27 -2.36 -3.65 -16.97
N PRO A 28 -1.29 -3.02 -17.50
CA PRO A 28 -0.67 -1.87 -16.85
C PRO A 28 -1.69 -0.72 -16.74
N GLY A 29 -1.96 -0.25 -15.53
CA GLY A 29 -2.81 0.93 -15.28
C GLY A 29 -4.26 0.65 -14.85
N LEU A 30 -4.71 -0.60 -14.76
CA LEU A 30 -6.06 -0.93 -14.24
C LEU A 30 -6.07 -1.27 -12.74
N GLY A 31 -4.91 -1.54 -12.14
CA GLY A 31 -4.77 -1.76 -10.69
C GLY A 31 -4.65 -0.44 -9.91
N PRO A 32 -4.94 -0.45 -8.59
CA PRO A 32 -4.61 0.69 -7.73
C PRO A 32 -3.14 1.07 -7.89
N ASP A 33 -2.85 2.37 -7.88
CA ASP A 33 -1.49 2.89 -8.03
C ASP A 33 -0.54 2.07 -7.13
N PRO A 34 0.61 1.58 -7.65
CA PRO A 34 1.49 0.70 -6.90
C PRO A 34 1.93 1.30 -5.56
N ARG A 35 2.00 2.63 -5.45
CA ARG A 35 2.28 3.34 -4.20
C ARG A 35 1.13 3.24 -3.22
N VAL A 36 -0.12 3.33 -3.68
CA VAL A 36 -1.31 3.17 -2.81
C VAL A 36 -1.38 1.73 -2.30
N ALA A 37 -1.22 0.76 -3.20
CA ALA A 37 -1.16 -0.66 -2.83
C ALA A 37 -0.05 -0.94 -1.81
N GLN A 38 1.13 -0.33 -2.01
CA GLN A 38 2.23 -0.42 -1.05
C GLN A 38 1.86 0.19 0.30
N ARG A 39 1.27 1.40 0.34
CA ARG A 39 0.85 2.04 1.59
C ARG A 39 -0.18 1.23 2.36
N ASP A 40 -1.09 0.56 1.66
CA ASP A 40 -2.07 -0.33 2.29
C ASP A 40 -1.45 -1.63 2.79
N ALA A 41 -0.46 -2.17 2.08
CA ALA A 41 0.29 -3.34 2.54
C ALA A 41 1.11 -3.00 3.81
N GLU A 42 1.80 -1.86 3.81
CA GLU A 42 2.53 -1.36 4.99
C GLU A 42 1.59 -1.14 6.18
N ALA A 43 0.42 -0.52 5.95
CA ALA A 43 -0.57 -0.31 7.01
C ALA A 43 -1.08 -1.63 7.60
N LYS A 44 -1.33 -2.66 6.78
CA LYS A 44 -1.69 -4.00 7.27
C LYS A 44 -0.54 -4.62 8.08
N ALA A 45 0.70 -4.52 7.60
CA ALA A 45 1.87 -5.03 8.32
C ALA A 45 2.02 -4.37 9.71
N ILE A 46 1.84 -3.05 9.78
CA ILE A 46 1.82 -2.28 11.04
C ILE A 46 0.75 -2.83 12.00
N GLY A 47 -0.48 -3.04 11.52
CA GLY A 47 -1.57 -3.58 12.32
C GLY A 47 -1.27 -4.95 12.90
N GLY A 48 -0.73 -5.85 12.07
CA GLY A 48 -0.31 -7.18 12.53
C GLY A 48 0.80 -7.11 13.57
N ALA A 49 1.82 -6.27 13.34
CA ALA A 49 2.89 -6.05 14.31
C ALA A 49 2.36 -5.50 15.63
N CYS A 50 1.43 -4.56 15.62
CA CYS A 50 0.79 -4.03 16.82
C CYS A 50 0.04 -5.11 17.62
N ARG A 51 -0.66 -6.02 16.95
CA ARG A 51 -1.34 -7.13 17.64
C ARG A 51 -0.34 -8.07 18.29
N HIS A 52 0.67 -8.48 17.53
CA HIS A 52 1.74 -9.34 18.05
C HIS A 52 2.48 -8.69 19.22
N ALA A 53 2.58 -7.35 19.20
CA ALA A 53 3.15 -6.55 20.28
C ALA A 53 2.24 -6.38 21.51
N LEU A 54 1.08 -7.06 21.54
CA LEU A 54 0.06 -6.96 22.58
C LEU A 54 -0.45 -5.52 22.83
N ARG A 55 -0.45 -4.67 21.79
CA ARG A 55 -1.00 -3.32 21.87
C ARG A 55 -2.47 -3.25 21.45
N GLY A 56 -3.20 -2.33 22.07
CA GLY A 56 -4.53 -1.93 21.64
C GLY A 56 -4.50 -1.14 20.32
N LEU A 57 -5.64 -1.09 19.62
CA LEU A 57 -5.76 -0.36 18.35
C LEU A 57 -5.51 1.14 18.51
N GLU A 58 -6.03 1.75 19.56
CA GLU A 58 -5.92 3.19 19.80
C GLU A 58 -4.46 3.64 19.93
N ASP A 59 -3.64 2.83 20.60
CA ASP A 59 -2.19 3.06 20.67
C ASP A 59 -1.54 2.90 19.30
N CYS A 60 -1.94 1.88 18.53
CA CYS A 60 -1.40 1.63 17.20
C CYS A 60 -1.69 2.81 16.23
N TYR A 61 -2.89 3.39 16.31
CA TYR A 61 -3.26 4.59 15.54
C TYR A 61 -2.48 5.82 15.96
N THR A 62 -2.25 5.98 17.27
CA THR A 62 -1.48 7.10 17.81
C THR A 62 -0.01 7.03 17.37
N LEU A 63 0.58 5.82 17.35
CA LEU A 63 1.96 5.60 16.91
C LEU A 63 2.13 5.70 15.38
N ASN A 64 1.07 5.46 14.61
CA ASN A 64 1.12 5.41 13.14
C ASN A 64 0.09 6.34 12.49
N PRO A 65 0.14 7.66 12.71
CA PRO A 65 -0.89 8.59 12.25
C PRO A 65 -0.98 8.73 10.72
N LYS A 66 0.06 8.29 9.99
CA LYS A 66 0.12 8.32 8.52
C LYS A 66 -0.40 7.02 7.88
N ALA A 67 -0.63 5.97 8.68
CA ALA A 67 -1.12 4.70 8.18
C ALA A 67 -2.64 4.75 8.00
N SER A 68 -3.15 4.07 6.98
CA SER A 68 -4.59 3.89 6.79
C SER A 68 -5.17 3.13 7.98
N LYS A 69 -6.04 3.78 8.78
CA LYS A 69 -6.65 3.17 9.97
C LYS A 69 -7.42 1.88 9.64
N ALA A 70 -8.08 1.86 8.48
CA ALA A 70 -8.81 0.69 8.00
C ALA A 70 -7.86 -0.48 7.68
N SER A 71 -6.76 -0.21 6.97
CA SER A 71 -5.75 -1.22 6.65
C SER A 71 -5.01 -1.72 7.90
N VAL A 72 -4.71 -0.82 8.85
CA VAL A 72 -4.15 -1.20 10.17
C VAL A 72 -5.12 -2.11 10.93
N PHE A 73 -6.40 -1.77 11.01
CA PHE A 73 -7.38 -2.65 11.65
C PHE A 73 -7.45 -4.02 10.97
N ALA A 74 -7.43 -4.03 9.63
CA ALA A 74 -7.46 -5.27 8.86
C ALA A 74 -6.27 -6.19 9.19
N GLY A 75 -5.05 -5.64 9.23
CA GLY A 75 -3.87 -6.42 9.62
C GLY A 75 -3.90 -6.86 11.09
N TRP A 76 -4.45 -6.04 11.98
CA TRP A 76 -4.58 -6.37 13.40
C TRP A 76 -5.54 -7.56 13.62
N LYS A 77 -6.72 -7.55 12.98
CA LYS A 77 -7.69 -8.67 13.08
C LYS A 77 -7.14 -9.97 12.50
N ASP A 78 -6.41 -9.88 11.38
CA ASP A 78 -5.85 -11.05 10.71
C ASP A 78 -4.76 -11.69 11.58
N MET A 79 -3.91 -10.86 12.19
CA MET A 79 -2.92 -11.35 13.15
C MET A 79 -3.56 -11.88 14.44
N ASP A 80 -4.65 -11.29 14.92
CA ASP A 80 -5.36 -11.80 16.10
C ASP A 80 -5.95 -13.19 15.84
N ALA A 81 -6.62 -13.36 14.71
CA ALA A 81 -7.14 -14.65 14.28
C ALA A 81 -6.01 -15.67 14.16
N TYR A 82 -4.92 -15.31 13.47
CA TYR A 82 -3.75 -16.15 13.30
C TYR A 82 -3.14 -16.58 14.64
N MET A 83 -2.94 -15.65 15.58
CA MET A 83 -2.40 -15.96 16.90
C MET A 83 -3.32 -16.88 17.71
N ARG A 84 -4.64 -16.69 17.64
CA ARG A 84 -5.63 -17.52 18.34
C ARG A 84 -5.72 -18.93 17.77
N GLU A 85 -5.68 -19.05 16.45
CA GLU A 85 -5.72 -20.34 15.74
C GLU A 85 -4.43 -21.14 15.97
N ASN A 86 -3.28 -20.47 16.03
CA ASN A 86 -1.96 -21.11 16.12
C ASN A 86 -1.35 -21.09 17.54
N LYS A 87 -2.08 -20.58 18.54
CA LYS A 87 -1.63 -20.46 19.94
C LYS A 87 -0.29 -19.73 20.07
N ILE A 88 -0.12 -18.67 19.29
CA ILE A 88 1.09 -17.86 19.31
C ILE A 88 0.96 -16.83 20.43
N GLU A 89 1.96 -16.79 21.31
CA GLU A 89 2.07 -15.76 22.32
C GLU A 89 2.66 -14.48 21.71
N GLY A 90 2.06 -13.34 22.07
CA GLY A 90 2.58 -12.04 21.66
C GLY A 90 3.79 -11.63 22.49
N THR A 91 4.62 -10.75 21.94
CA THR A 91 5.78 -10.20 22.64
C THR A 91 5.52 -8.73 22.98
N PRO A 92 5.34 -8.35 24.26
CA PRO A 92 5.12 -6.96 24.63
C PRO A 92 6.18 -6.04 24.03
N SER A 93 5.76 -4.89 23.49
CA SER A 93 6.71 -3.93 22.97
C SER A 93 7.56 -3.30 24.09
N VAL A 94 8.86 -3.20 23.88
CA VAL A 94 9.78 -2.46 24.77
C VAL A 94 9.82 -0.96 24.51
N LEU A 95 9.26 -0.50 23.39
CA LEU A 95 9.16 0.92 23.07
C LEU A 95 8.00 1.55 23.86
N GLY A 96 8.34 2.48 24.77
CA GLY A 96 7.36 3.32 25.49
C GLY A 96 6.61 4.27 24.56
N LYS A 97 5.70 5.10 25.12
CA LYS A 97 5.01 6.15 24.35
C LYS A 97 6.06 7.04 23.69
N VAL A 98 6.10 7.04 22.36
CA VAL A 98 6.91 8.00 21.61
C VAL A 98 6.23 9.35 21.78
N GLU A 99 6.79 10.21 22.62
CA GLU A 99 6.40 11.61 22.68
C GLU A 99 6.65 12.20 21.29
N LYS A 100 5.57 12.66 20.64
CA LYS A 100 5.69 13.34 19.36
C LYS A 100 6.55 14.59 19.62
N PRO A 101 7.70 14.79 18.96
CA PRO A 101 8.43 16.05 19.11
C PRO A 101 7.46 17.16 18.75
N GLU A 102 7.26 18.11 19.68
CA GLU A 102 6.50 19.31 19.39
C GLU A 102 7.08 19.91 18.12
N ARG A 103 6.21 20.06 17.12
CA ARG A 103 6.56 20.82 15.92
C ARG A 103 6.73 22.25 16.39
N SER A 104 7.97 22.64 16.69
CA SER A 104 8.31 24.04 16.87
C SER A 104 7.84 24.79 15.62
N GLU A 105 6.94 25.75 15.80
CA GLU A 105 6.40 26.63 14.76
C GLU A 105 7.46 27.59 14.20
N ARG A 106 8.58 27.05 13.71
CA ARG A 106 9.61 27.87 13.06
C ARG A 106 10.40 27.06 12.02
N ALA A 107 9.73 26.73 10.93
CA ALA A 107 10.40 26.62 9.64
C ALA A 107 9.72 27.64 8.72
N PRO A 108 10.45 28.65 8.18
CA PRO A 108 9.87 29.59 7.26
C PRO A 108 9.48 28.86 5.97
N ASP A 109 8.39 29.31 5.36
CA ASP A 109 7.98 28.92 4.02
C ASP A 109 9.18 28.94 3.07
N ILE A 110 9.57 27.77 2.57
CA ILE A 110 10.39 27.72 1.36
C ILE A 110 9.38 27.87 0.22
N GLU A 111 9.20 29.14 -0.13
CA GLU A 111 8.51 29.64 -1.31
C GLU A 111 8.90 28.80 -2.54
N THR A 112 7.97 27.98 -3.01
CA THR A 112 8.00 27.41 -4.35
C THR A 112 7.57 28.48 -5.33
N GLU A 113 8.52 29.23 -5.88
CA GLU A 113 8.29 30.08 -7.06
C GLU A 113 9.06 29.49 -8.26
N PRO A 114 8.36 29.08 -9.34
CA PRO A 114 9.01 28.71 -10.59
C PRO A 114 9.37 29.97 -11.37
N ARG A 115 10.64 30.37 -11.37
CA ARG A 115 11.13 31.44 -12.26
C ARG A 115 11.59 30.84 -13.58
N ASP A 116 10.89 31.19 -14.65
CA ASP A 116 11.36 31.09 -16.03
C ASP A 116 10.89 32.34 -16.83
N PRO A 117 11.46 32.67 -18.01
CA PRO A 117 12.45 33.73 -18.12
C PRO A 117 12.06 34.80 -19.15
N ALA A 118 11.91 36.07 -18.76
CA ALA A 118 12.00 37.26 -19.62
C ALA A 118 11.49 38.49 -18.87
N ALA A 119 12.38 39.35 -18.37
CA ALA A 119 12.15 40.80 -18.16
C ALA A 119 13.18 41.41 -17.21
N SER A 120 14.42 41.63 -17.68
CA SER A 120 15.26 42.72 -17.17
C SER A 120 16.54 42.78 -17.99
N ARG A 121 17.04 43.90 -18.49
CA ARG A 121 16.49 45.23 -18.80
C ARG A 121 17.69 45.94 -19.43
N ASN A 122 17.51 46.48 -20.63
CA ASN A 122 18.40 47.52 -21.12
C ASN A 122 18.16 48.79 -20.28
N ARG A 123 19.17 49.68 -20.17
CA ARG A 123 19.16 51.06 -19.62
C ARG A 123 19.71 51.25 -18.18
N SER A 124 21.00 51.55 -18.07
CA SER A 124 21.55 52.91 -17.86
C SER A 124 23.08 52.87 -17.93
#